data_AF-A0A0D2LLJ1-F1
#
_entry.id   AF-A0A0D2LLJ1-F1
#
_cell.length_a   1.000
_cell.length_b   1.000
_cell.length_c   1.000
_cell.angle_alpha   90.00
_cell.angle_beta   90.00
_cell.angle_gamma   90.00
#
_symmetry.space_group_name_H-M   'P 1'
#
loop_
_entity.id
_entity.type
_entity.pdbx_description
1 polymer ?
#
loop_
_entity_poly.entity_id
_entity_poly.type
_entity_poly.pdbx_seq_one_letter_code
_entity_poly.pdbx_strand_id
1 'polypeptide(L)'
;MNITTVAGFDAFKASVTQPGRPDASRVDLILSCVDNYEARITINQVCLELGQTWMESGVSEDAVSGHIQTLIPGESACFQCVPPLVVASGIDERTLKREGVCAASLPTTMGIVAGLLVQNTLKYLLDFGTVSHYLGYSSLKDFFPTMAIKPSVACVNSRCVDAQRAYQQRVNSPEAIAAAAAAAAAAEAAAAAEGPLHEENDWGIEVVAEDGAGGSGNPGAAAAGVAAPAASAAPAAQALPEGLDFGMPVAGGVDAATLKAEGVEATDASLDDLAGMLASLSGGTS
;
A
#
# COMPACT_ATOMS: atom_id res chain seq x y z
N MET A 1 17.72 -28.37 2.62
CA MET A 1 16.62 -29.35 2.56
C MET A 1 15.68 -28.93 1.45
N ASN A 2 15.39 -29.79 0.47
CA ASN A 2 14.49 -29.43 -0.62
C ASN A 2 13.04 -29.80 -0.24
N ILE A 3 12.22 -28.81 0.08
CA ILE A 3 10.83 -29.00 0.49
C ILE A 3 9.91 -29.44 -0.65
N THR A 4 10.35 -29.33 -1.91
CA THR A 4 9.53 -29.71 -3.07
C THR A 4 9.54 -31.23 -3.34
N THR A 5 10.44 -31.96 -2.70
CA THR A 5 10.45 -33.43 -2.73
C THR A 5 9.43 -33.99 -1.76
N VAL A 6 8.91 -35.21 -2.01
CA VAL A 6 7.93 -35.87 -1.10
C VAL A 6 8.47 -35.98 0.32
N ALA A 7 9.69 -36.51 0.49
CA ALA A 7 10.32 -36.61 1.81
C ALA A 7 10.57 -35.23 2.45
N GLY A 8 10.89 -34.23 1.63
CA GLY A 8 11.07 -32.86 2.07
C GLY A 8 9.78 -32.20 2.56
N PHE A 9 8.67 -32.43 1.85
CA PHE A 9 7.34 -31.98 2.22
C PHE A 9 6.95 -32.55 3.59
N ASP A 10 7.09 -33.87 3.76
CA ASP A 10 6.72 -34.55 5.00
C ASP A 10 7.55 -34.04 6.19
N ALA A 11 8.87 -33.90 6.00
CA ALA A 11 9.74 -33.40 7.06
C ALA A 11 9.49 -31.90 7.34
N PHE A 12 9.16 -31.08 6.34
CA PHE A 12 8.79 -29.68 6.56
C PHE A 12 7.49 -29.58 7.35
N LYS A 13 6.44 -30.30 6.91
CA LYS A 13 5.16 -30.36 7.62
C LYS A 13 5.34 -30.84 9.06
N ALA A 14 6.13 -31.90 9.27
CA ALA A 14 6.41 -32.40 10.62
C ALA A 14 7.12 -31.36 11.50
N SER A 15 8.00 -30.53 10.94
CA SER A 15 8.74 -29.51 11.68
C SER A 15 7.87 -28.35 12.17
N VAL A 16 6.77 -28.06 11.47
CA VAL A 16 5.82 -26.99 11.81
C VAL A 16 4.55 -27.49 12.50
N THR A 17 4.33 -28.80 12.58
CA THR A 17 3.17 -29.39 13.26
C THR A 17 3.41 -29.53 14.75
N GLN A 18 2.38 -29.32 15.57
CA GLN A 18 2.45 -29.47 17.02
C GLN A 18 2.50 -30.96 17.43
N PRO A 19 3.45 -31.36 18.31
CA PRO A 19 3.49 -32.71 18.84
C PRO A 19 2.16 -33.08 19.52
N GLY A 20 1.52 -34.16 19.08
CA GLY A 20 0.24 -34.63 19.62
C GLY A 20 -1.01 -33.92 19.07
N ARG A 21 -0.86 -32.91 18.21
CA ARG A 21 -1.98 -32.27 17.49
C ARG A 21 -1.64 -32.14 16.00
N PRO A 22 -2.02 -33.12 15.17
CA PRO A 22 -1.61 -33.16 13.75
C PRO A 22 -2.22 -32.04 12.90
N ASP A 23 -3.32 -31.43 13.36
CA ASP A 23 -4.04 -30.37 12.63
C ASP A 23 -3.68 -28.96 13.13
N ALA A 24 -2.70 -28.83 14.02
CA ALA A 24 -2.29 -27.55 14.58
C ALA A 24 -0.82 -27.28 14.29
N SER A 25 -0.52 -26.05 13.91
CA SER A 25 0.86 -25.57 13.82
C SER A 25 1.44 -25.30 15.21
N ARG A 26 2.76 -25.48 15.36
CA ARG A 26 3.52 -25.13 16.56
C ARG A 26 4.19 -23.76 16.50
N VAL A 27 4.09 -23.07 15.37
CA VAL A 27 4.66 -21.73 15.16
C VAL A 27 3.53 -20.72 14.98
N ASP A 28 3.76 -19.48 15.40
CA ASP A 28 2.77 -18.41 15.27
C ASP A 28 2.67 -17.89 13.83
N LEU A 29 3.80 -17.84 13.11
CA LEU A 29 3.90 -17.33 11.75
C LEU A 29 4.98 -18.06 10.94
N ILE A 30 4.72 -18.29 9.65
CA ILE A 30 5.72 -18.78 8.69
C ILE A 30 6.08 -17.65 7.74
N LEU A 31 7.37 -17.46 7.43
CA LEU A 31 7.85 -16.50 6.46
C LEU A 31 8.44 -17.23 5.25
N SER A 32 7.94 -16.92 4.05
CA SER A 32 8.42 -17.46 2.79
C SER A 32 9.26 -16.43 2.07
N CYS A 33 10.55 -16.73 1.94
CA CYS A 33 11.55 -15.92 1.24
C CYS A 33 12.25 -16.74 0.14
N VAL A 34 11.51 -17.67 -0.48
CA VAL A 34 12.02 -18.57 -1.52
C VAL A 34 11.92 -17.93 -2.90
N ASP A 35 12.74 -18.39 -3.84
CA ASP A 35 12.93 -17.81 -5.17
C ASP A 35 12.22 -18.58 -6.29
N ASN A 36 11.40 -19.57 -5.95
CA ASN A 36 10.74 -20.45 -6.90
C ASN A 36 9.29 -20.71 -6.51
N TYR A 37 8.44 -20.89 -7.51
CA TYR A 37 7.01 -21.06 -7.33
C TYR A 37 6.65 -22.42 -6.74
N GLU A 38 7.42 -23.46 -7.05
CA GLU A 38 7.20 -24.82 -6.52
C GLU A 38 7.28 -24.85 -4.98
N ALA A 39 8.31 -24.21 -4.41
CA ALA A 39 8.45 -24.06 -2.96
C ALA A 39 7.32 -23.19 -2.36
N ARG A 40 6.91 -22.10 -3.03
CA ARG A 40 5.77 -21.28 -2.57
C ARG A 40 4.47 -22.09 -2.52
N ILE A 41 4.20 -22.92 -3.55
CA ILE A 41 3.02 -23.79 -3.60
C ILE A 41 3.10 -24.87 -2.50
N THR A 42 4.29 -25.43 -2.27
CA THR A 42 4.53 -26.39 -1.19
C THR A 42 4.20 -25.78 0.18
N ILE A 43 4.70 -24.58 0.47
CA ILE A 43 4.40 -23.85 1.71
C ILE A 43 2.90 -23.55 1.80
N ASN A 44 2.29 -23.07 0.71
CA ASN A 44 0.86 -22.80 0.64
C ASN A 44 0.02 -24.05 0.98
N GLN A 45 0.40 -25.22 0.47
CA GLN A 45 -0.29 -26.47 0.75
C GLN A 45 -0.23 -26.84 2.24
N VAL A 46 0.98 -26.80 2.84
CA VAL A 46 1.15 -27.10 4.28
C VAL A 46 0.38 -26.11 5.14
N CYS A 47 0.42 -24.81 4.80
CA CYS A 47 -0.27 -23.77 5.56
C CYS A 47 -1.79 -23.90 5.48
N LEU A 48 -2.33 -24.26 4.30
CA LEU A 48 -3.76 -24.54 4.14
C LEU A 48 -4.20 -25.78 4.92
N GLU A 49 -3.38 -26.82 4.98
CA GLU A 49 -3.68 -28.04 5.73
C GLU A 49 -3.69 -27.82 7.25
N LEU A 50 -2.81 -26.96 7.76
CA LEU A 50 -2.69 -26.67 9.19
C LEU A 50 -3.49 -25.44 9.64
N GLY A 51 -4.14 -24.72 8.73
CA GLY A 51 -4.75 -23.43 9.02
C GLY A 51 -3.75 -22.37 9.51
N GLN A 52 -2.50 -22.47 9.08
CA GLN A 52 -1.39 -21.61 9.52
C GLN A 52 -1.35 -20.31 8.72
N THR A 53 -1.32 -19.17 9.42
CA THR A 53 -1.04 -17.87 8.80
C THR A 53 0.43 -17.79 8.38
N TRP A 54 0.69 -17.23 7.21
CA TRP A 54 2.05 -17.05 6.73
C TRP A 54 2.19 -15.77 5.91
N MET A 55 3.41 -15.26 5.80
CA MET A 55 3.73 -14.13 4.94
C MET A 55 4.68 -14.59 3.84
N GLU A 56 4.37 -14.18 2.62
CA GLU A 56 5.19 -14.42 1.44
C GLU A 56 5.89 -13.13 1.03
N SER A 57 7.09 -13.28 0.47
CA SER A 57 7.85 -12.17 -0.10
C SER A 57 8.48 -12.57 -1.43
N GLY A 58 8.52 -11.62 -2.34
CA GLY A 58 9.11 -11.80 -3.67
C GLY A 58 9.81 -10.54 -4.15
N VAL A 59 10.87 -10.74 -4.91
CA VAL A 59 11.59 -9.70 -5.65
C VAL A 59 11.56 -10.09 -7.12
N SER A 60 11.39 -9.12 -8.03
CA SER A 60 11.38 -9.37 -9.47
C SER A 60 12.77 -9.73 -9.99
N GLU A 61 12.82 -10.41 -11.13
CA GLU A 61 14.08 -10.85 -11.76
C GLU A 61 15.00 -9.71 -12.19
N ASP A 62 14.45 -8.51 -12.40
CA ASP A 62 15.19 -7.28 -12.71
C ASP A 62 15.57 -6.46 -11.46
N ALA A 63 15.18 -6.93 -10.27
CA ALA A 63 15.40 -6.31 -8.96
C ALA A 63 14.84 -4.89 -8.78
N VAL A 64 13.93 -4.41 -9.65
CA VAL A 64 13.32 -3.07 -9.52
C VAL A 64 11.92 -3.08 -8.90
N SER A 65 11.44 -4.26 -8.52
CA SER A 65 10.18 -4.38 -7.79
C SER A 65 10.22 -5.52 -6.79
N GLY A 66 9.33 -5.45 -5.80
CA GLY A 66 9.14 -6.49 -4.82
C GLY A 66 7.79 -6.38 -4.15
N HIS A 67 7.45 -7.35 -3.32
CA HIS A 67 6.23 -7.31 -2.53
C HIS A 67 6.34 -8.19 -1.30
N ILE A 68 5.43 -7.93 -0.36
CA ILE A 68 5.08 -8.84 0.71
C ILE A 68 3.57 -9.08 0.68
N GLN A 69 3.15 -10.28 1.07
CA GLN A 69 1.74 -10.64 1.16
C GLN A 69 1.49 -11.45 2.43
N THR A 70 0.42 -11.12 3.16
CA THR A 70 -0.05 -11.88 4.32
C THR A 70 -1.19 -12.80 3.91
N LEU A 71 -0.95 -14.11 4.05
CA LEU A 71 -1.86 -15.17 3.66
C LEU A 71 -2.46 -15.82 4.90
N ILE A 72 -3.75 -15.57 5.12
CA ILE A 72 -4.55 -16.12 6.22
C ILE A 72 -5.56 -17.08 5.60
N PRO A 73 -5.44 -18.40 5.81
CA PRO A 73 -6.33 -19.40 5.22
C PRO A 73 -7.82 -19.09 5.42
N GLY A 74 -8.52 -18.85 4.30
CA GLY A 74 -9.96 -18.57 4.26
C GLY A 74 -10.34 -17.09 4.35
N GLU A 75 -9.47 -16.24 4.88
CA GLU A 75 -9.69 -14.79 5.02
C GLU A 75 -9.10 -14.00 3.85
N SER A 76 -7.82 -14.23 3.54
CA SER A 76 -7.13 -13.61 2.41
C SER A 76 -6.80 -14.63 1.33
N ALA A 77 -6.52 -14.16 0.11
CA ALA A 77 -6.15 -15.02 -1.01
C ALA A 77 -4.96 -15.91 -0.68
N CYS A 78 -5.12 -17.22 -0.86
CA CYS A 78 -3.98 -18.14 -0.85
C CYS A 78 -3.13 -17.95 -2.11
N PHE A 79 -1.92 -18.50 -2.14
CA PHE A 79 -1.00 -18.32 -3.29
C PHE A 79 -1.59 -18.85 -4.61
N GLN A 80 -2.44 -19.88 -4.53
CA GLN A 80 -3.12 -20.47 -5.69
C GLN A 80 -4.48 -19.82 -6.03
N CYS A 81 -4.91 -18.77 -5.32
CA CYS A 81 -6.08 -17.98 -5.71
C CYS A 81 -5.79 -17.07 -6.90
N VAL A 82 -4.56 -16.55 -6.97
CA VAL A 82 -4.09 -15.68 -8.07
C VAL A 82 -2.73 -16.22 -8.56
N PRO A 83 -2.70 -17.43 -9.15
CA PRO A 83 -1.44 -18.03 -9.56
C PRO A 83 -0.81 -17.22 -10.71
N PRO A 84 0.52 -17.06 -10.74
CA PRO A 84 1.19 -16.47 -11.89
C PRO A 84 0.96 -17.34 -13.13
N LEU A 85 1.03 -16.72 -14.32
CA LEU A 85 0.69 -17.38 -15.58
C LEU A 85 1.47 -18.67 -15.82
N VAL A 86 2.74 -18.72 -15.41
CA VAL A 86 3.61 -19.90 -15.53
C VAL A 86 3.03 -21.09 -14.77
N VAL A 87 2.58 -20.86 -13.54
CA VAL A 87 1.93 -21.88 -12.71
C VAL A 87 0.57 -22.26 -13.27
N ALA A 88 -0.22 -21.27 -13.71
CA ALA A 88 -1.56 -21.51 -14.26
C ALA A 88 -1.55 -22.32 -15.57
N SER A 89 -0.52 -22.16 -16.38
CA SER A 89 -0.35 -22.86 -17.67
C SER A 89 0.32 -24.23 -17.54
N GLY A 90 0.76 -24.63 -16.34
CA GLY A 90 1.47 -25.89 -16.10
C GLY A 90 2.85 -25.96 -16.76
N ILE A 91 3.41 -24.81 -17.14
CA ILE A 91 4.76 -24.71 -17.69
C ILE A 91 5.75 -24.84 -16.54
N ASP A 92 6.76 -25.70 -16.69
CA ASP A 92 7.82 -25.84 -15.70
C ASP A 92 8.63 -24.53 -15.64
N GLU A 93 8.74 -23.91 -14.47
CA GLU A 93 9.52 -22.68 -14.22
C GLU A 93 10.98 -22.81 -14.69
N ARG A 94 11.52 -24.03 -14.68
CA ARG A 94 12.87 -24.31 -15.18
C ARG A 94 13.03 -24.01 -16.67
N THR A 95 11.94 -23.97 -17.44
CA THR A 95 11.97 -23.62 -18.86
C THR A 95 12.12 -22.11 -19.08
N LEU A 96 11.77 -21.27 -18.10
CA LEU A 96 11.98 -19.82 -18.13
C LEU A 96 13.39 -19.43 -17.65
N LYS A 97 13.95 -20.18 -16.70
CA LYS A 97 15.31 -19.97 -16.22
C LYS A 97 16.32 -20.47 -17.25
N ARG A 98 16.97 -19.54 -17.99
CA ARG A 98 18.11 -19.89 -18.85
C ARG A 98 19.30 -20.28 -17.95
N GLU A 99 19.82 -21.49 -18.12
CA GLU A 99 21.01 -21.94 -17.40
C GLU A 99 22.17 -20.96 -17.64
N GLY A 100 22.76 -20.45 -16.55
CA GLY A 100 23.86 -19.48 -16.59
C GLY A 100 23.45 -18.01 -16.56
N VAL A 101 22.15 -17.68 -16.55
CA VAL A 101 21.67 -16.31 -16.34
C VAL A 101 21.17 -16.16 -14.91
N CYS A 102 21.90 -15.42 -14.09
CA CYS A 102 21.42 -15.04 -12.76
C CYS A 102 20.34 -13.97 -12.91
N ALA A 103 19.25 -14.11 -12.16
CA ALA A 103 18.36 -12.98 -11.90
C ALA A 103 19.18 -11.81 -11.34
N ALA A 104 18.87 -10.59 -11.76
CA ALA A 104 19.47 -9.42 -11.16
C ALA A 104 19.13 -9.42 -9.67
N SER A 105 20.14 -9.20 -8.84
CA SER A 105 19.98 -9.12 -7.39
C SER A 105 20.60 -7.81 -6.95
N LEU A 106 19.74 -6.84 -6.62
CA LEU A 106 20.16 -5.60 -5.97
C LEU A 106 19.96 -5.77 -4.46
N PRO A 107 21.04 -5.68 -3.65
CA PRO A 107 20.94 -5.77 -2.19
C PRO A 107 19.99 -4.74 -1.57
N THR A 108 19.82 -3.59 -2.22
CA THR A 108 18.90 -2.53 -1.79
C THR A 108 17.45 -2.98 -1.81
N THR A 109 16.98 -3.55 -2.92
CA THR A 109 15.60 -4.06 -3.05
C THR A 109 15.36 -5.22 -2.08
N MET A 110 16.33 -6.13 -1.93
CA MET A 110 16.24 -7.21 -0.95
C MET A 110 16.15 -6.68 0.49
N GLY A 111 16.95 -5.67 0.84
CA GLY A 111 16.92 -5.04 2.16
C GLY A 111 15.59 -4.34 2.45
N ILE A 112 15.03 -3.63 1.48
CA ILE A 112 13.71 -2.98 1.60
C ILE A 112 12.62 -4.02 1.82
N VAL A 113 12.54 -5.05 0.96
CA VAL A 113 11.50 -6.09 1.07
C VAL A 113 11.62 -6.86 2.39
N ALA A 114 12.84 -7.20 2.83
CA ALA A 114 13.06 -7.85 4.12
C ALA A 114 12.64 -6.95 5.29
N GLY A 115 12.97 -5.65 5.25
CA GLY A 115 12.55 -4.68 6.25
C GLY A 115 11.03 -4.56 6.33
N LEU A 116 10.35 -4.45 5.18
CA LEU A 116 8.89 -4.43 5.10
C LEU A 116 8.27 -5.72 5.66
N LEU A 117 8.83 -6.88 5.32
CA LEU A 117 8.34 -8.19 5.78
C LEU A 117 8.40 -8.31 7.30
N VAL A 118 9.55 -7.96 7.91
CA VAL A 118 9.73 -8.01 9.36
C VAL A 118 8.87 -6.96 10.05
N GLN A 119 8.75 -5.76 9.50
CA GLN A 119 7.87 -4.73 10.06
C GLN A 119 6.41 -5.20 10.07
N ASN A 120 5.95 -5.87 9.01
CA ASN A 120 4.61 -6.43 8.96
C ASN A 120 4.43 -7.60 9.92
N THR A 121 5.47 -8.42 10.09
CA THR A 121 5.51 -9.51 11.08
C THR A 121 5.38 -8.97 12.51
N LEU A 122 6.10 -7.90 12.85
CA LEU A 122 6.01 -7.28 14.17
C LEU A 122 4.63 -6.69 14.41
N LYS A 123 4.07 -5.95 13.44
CA LYS A 123 2.69 -5.44 13.54
C LYS A 123 1.69 -6.57 13.81
N TYR A 124 1.85 -7.71 13.14
CA TYR A 124 0.98 -8.87 13.29
C TYR A 124 1.13 -9.58 14.65
N LEU A 125 2.36 -9.78 15.13
CA LEU A 125 2.62 -10.51 16.37
C LEU A 125 2.39 -9.68 17.64
N LEU A 126 2.60 -8.36 17.55
CA LEU A 126 2.52 -7.44 18.69
C LEU A 126 1.23 -6.59 18.68
N ASP A 127 0.35 -6.82 17.71
CA ASP A 127 -0.97 -6.19 17.58
C ASP A 127 -0.94 -4.66 17.64
N PHE A 128 -0.04 -4.05 16.85
CA PHE A 128 0.08 -2.59 16.73
C PHE A 128 0.10 -2.12 15.27
N GLY A 129 -0.36 -0.90 15.06
CA GLY A 129 -0.50 -0.32 13.73
C GLY A 129 -1.44 -1.15 12.84
N THR A 130 -1.30 -0.99 11.52
CA THR A 130 -2.16 -1.69 10.54
C THR A 130 -1.37 -2.75 9.80
N VAL A 131 -1.74 -4.02 9.95
CA VAL A 131 -1.14 -5.13 9.17
C VAL A 131 -1.52 -5.00 7.70
N SER A 132 -0.53 -5.11 6.81
CA SER A 132 -0.74 -5.05 5.37
C SER A 132 -1.00 -6.45 4.82
N HIS A 133 -2.14 -6.65 4.16
CA HIS A 133 -2.44 -7.91 3.47
C HIS A 133 -1.60 -8.07 2.20
N TYR A 134 -1.37 -7.00 1.47
CA TYR A 134 -0.40 -6.92 0.38
C TYR A 134 0.23 -5.53 0.41
N LEU A 135 1.55 -5.50 0.24
CA LEU A 135 2.32 -4.27 0.06
C LEU A 135 3.33 -4.51 -1.06
N GLY A 136 3.17 -3.81 -2.16
CA GLY A 136 4.12 -3.78 -3.26
C GLY A 136 5.18 -2.71 -3.07
N TYR A 137 6.28 -2.85 -3.79
CA TYR A 137 7.36 -1.89 -3.90
C TYR A 137 7.79 -1.80 -5.36
N SER A 138 7.81 -0.59 -5.93
CA SER A 138 8.38 -0.29 -7.24
C SER A 138 9.48 0.75 -7.07
N SER A 139 10.74 0.35 -7.28
CA SER A 139 11.91 1.21 -7.10
C SER A 139 12.08 2.24 -8.22
N LEU A 140 11.37 2.07 -9.35
CA LEU A 140 11.44 3.01 -10.47
C LEU A 140 10.59 4.27 -10.25
N LYS A 141 9.56 4.16 -9.40
CA LYS A 141 8.57 5.23 -9.16
C LYS A 141 8.43 5.56 -7.68
N ASP A 142 9.27 4.96 -6.82
CA ASP A 142 9.17 5.01 -5.36
C ASP A 142 7.73 4.78 -4.86
N PHE A 143 7.06 3.80 -5.47
CA PHE A 143 5.63 3.58 -5.29
C PHE A 143 5.36 2.34 -4.44
N PHE A 144 4.51 2.50 -3.42
CA PHE A 144 4.19 1.48 -2.41
C PHE A 144 2.69 1.19 -2.38
N PRO A 145 2.15 0.43 -3.37
CA PRO A 145 0.73 0.11 -3.39
C PRO A 145 0.37 -0.87 -2.27
N THR A 146 -0.71 -0.57 -1.54
CA THR A 146 -1.34 -1.51 -0.63
C THR A 146 -2.64 -2.01 -1.21
N MET A 147 -2.96 -3.28 -0.98
CA MET A 147 -4.24 -3.85 -1.37
C MET A 147 -4.64 -5.01 -0.45
N ALA A 148 -5.91 -5.37 -0.48
CA ALA A 148 -6.42 -6.58 0.16
C ALA A 148 -6.92 -7.54 -0.93
N ILE A 149 -6.19 -8.64 -1.12
CA ILE A 149 -6.53 -9.65 -2.12
C ILE A 149 -7.44 -10.68 -1.45
N LYS A 150 -8.70 -10.76 -1.91
CA LYS A 150 -9.68 -11.69 -1.36
C LYS A 150 -9.52 -13.11 -1.96
N PRO A 151 -9.90 -14.16 -1.21
CA PRO A 151 -9.90 -15.52 -1.73
C PRO A 151 -10.78 -15.66 -2.98
N SER A 152 -10.33 -16.47 -3.94
CA SER A 152 -11.14 -16.85 -5.09
C SER A 152 -12.08 -17.99 -4.70
N VAL A 153 -13.38 -17.82 -4.98
CA VAL A 153 -14.40 -18.87 -4.79
C VAL A 153 -14.17 -20.09 -5.69
N ALA A 154 -13.41 -19.92 -6.77
CA ALA A 154 -13.05 -20.96 -7.72
C ALA A 154 -11.56 -21.34 -7.61
N CYS A 155 -10.96 -21.21 -6.42
CA CYS A 155 -9.58 -21.62 -6.21
C CYS A 155 -9.40 -23.10 -6.56
N VAL A 156 -8.31 -23.41 -7.28
CA VAL A 156 -7.96 -24.77 -7.69
C VAL A 156 -7.67 -25.70 -6.50
N ASN A 157 -7.35 -25.13 -5.34
CA ASN A 157 -7.05 -25.87 -4.12
C ASN A 157 -8.32 -26.04 -3.27
N SER A 158 -8.80 -27.28 -3.15
CA SER A 158 -10.01 -27.60 -2.36
C SER A 158 -9.88 -27.20 -0.89
N ARG A 159 -8.69 -27.31 -0.29
CA ARG A 159 -8.44 -26.90 1.10
C ARG A 159 -8.66 -25.40 1.30
N CYS A 160 -8.34 -24.58 0.29
CA CYS A 160 -8.63 -23.16 0.36
C CYS A 160 -10.14 -22.90 0.37
N VAL A 161 -10.90 -23.61 -0.46
CA VAL A 161 -12.38 -23.48 -0.49
C VAL A 161 -13.01 -23.97 0.82
N ASP A 162 -12.47 -25.03 1.42
CA ASP A 162 -12.89 -25.51 2.74
C ASP A 162 -12.60 -24.47 3.83
N ALA A 163 -11.40 -23.90 3.83
CA ALA A 163 -11.01 -22.84 4.77
C ALA A 163 -11.87 -21.58 4.61
N GLN A 164 -12.23 -21.21 3.37
CA GLN A 164 -13.16 -20.11 3.09
C GLN A 164 -14.54 -20.36 3.70
N ARG A 165 -15.07 -21.58 3.58
CA ARG A 165 -16.35 -21.96 4.20
C ARG A 165 -16.28 -21.90 5.72
N ALA A 166 -15.21 -22.43 6.32
CA ALA A 166 -15.00 -22.36 7.75
C ALA A 166 -14.85 -20.91 8.25
N TYR A 167 -14.14 -20.07 7.50
CA TYR A 167 -14.01 -18.64 7.77
C TYR A 167 -15.37 -17.92 7.73
N GLN A 168 -16.15 -18.14 6.68
CA GLN A 168 -17.49 -17.56 6.55
C GLN A 168 -18.42 -17.98 7.69
N GLN A 169 -18.38 -19.25 8.10
CA GLN A 169 -19.15 -19.74 9.25
C GLN A 169 -18.73 -19.05 10.55
N ARG A 170 -17.42 -18.84 10.74
CA ARG A 170 -16.89 -18.13 11.91
C ARG A 170 -17.32 -16.67 11.93
N VAL A 171 -17.17 -15.95 10.82
CA VAL A 171 -17.50 -14.51 10.72
C VAL A 171 -19.01 -14.28 10.80
N ASN A 172 -19.82 -15.19 10.26
CA ASN A 172 -21.29 -15.08 10.32
C ASN A 172 -21.87 -15.59 11.66
N SER A 173 -21.03 -16.09 12.58
CA SER A 173 -21.51 -16.50 13.90
C SER A 173 -22.01 -15.29 14.70
N PRO A 174 -23.09 -15.43 15.50
CA PRO A 174 -23.59 -14.33 16.32
C PRO A 174 -22.53 -13.73 17.25
N GLU A 175 -21.63 -14.56 17.76
CA GLU A 175 -20.52 -14.14 18.62
C GLU A 175 -19.52 -13.25 17.89
N ALA A 176 -19.12 -13.61 16.66
CA ALA A 176 -18.19 -12.82 15.86
C ALA A 176 -18.81 -11.48 15.44
N ILE A 177 -20.10 -11.48 15.09
CA ILE A 177 -20.83 -10.24 14.76
C ILE A 177 -20.90 -9.32 15.98
N ALA A 178 -21.21 -9.86 17.15
CA ALA A 178 -21.25 -9.09 18.39
C ALA A 178 -19.86 -8.54 18.77
N ALA A 179 -18.80 -9.35 18.62
CA ALA A 179 -17.42 -8.92 18.88
C ALA A 179 -16.97 -7.81 17.92
N ALA A 180 -17.28 -7.92 16.63
CA ALA A 180 -16.96 -6.90 15.63
C ALA A 180 -17.70 -5.57 15.92
N ALA A 181 -18.98 -5.64 16.29
CA ALA A 181 -19.75 -4.47 16.67
C ALA A 181 -19.18 -3.80 17.95
N ALA A 182 -18.78 -4.61 18.95
CA ALA A 182 -18.17 -4.10 20.17
C ALA A 182 -16.80 -3.45 19.90
N ALA A 183 -15.97 -4.03 19.03
CA ALA A 183 -14.69 -3.46 18.63
C ALA A 183 -14.86 -2.13 17.87
N ALA A 184 -15.83 -2.05 16.95
CA ALA A 184 -16.15 -0.82 16.25
C ALA A 184 -16.62 0.29 17.22
N ALA A 185 -17.51 -0.04 18.15
CA ALA A 185 -17.97 0.89 19.17
C ALA A 185 -16.84 1.35 20.10
N ALA A 186 -15.91 0.46 20.46
CA ALA A 186 -14.74 0.81 21.27
C ALA A 186 -13.77 1.73 20.51
N ALA A 187 -13.55 1.50 19.22
CA ALA A 187 -12.73 2.36 18.38
C ALA A 187 -13.36 3.75 18.20
N GLU A 188 -14.67 3.83 17.98
CA GLU A 188 -15.41 5.10 17.91
C GLU A 188 -15.35 5.85 19.25
N ALA A 189 -15.53 5.15 20.37
CA ALA A 189 -15.38 5.75 21.70
C ALA A 189 -13.96 6.25 21.97
N ALA A 190 -12.93 5.53 21.51
CA ALA A 190 -11.53 5.96 21.64
C ALA A 190 -11.25 7.22 20.81
N ALA A 191 -11.78 7.29 19.57
CA ALA A 191 -11.68 8.48 18.73
C ALA A 191 -12.46 9.68 19.32
N ALA A 192 -13.63 9.44 19.91
CA ALA A 192 -14.42 10.49 20.57
C ALA A 192 -13.82 10.96 21.92
N ALA A 193 -12.99 10.12 22.55
CA ALA A 193 -12.29 10.45 23.79
C ALA A 193 -10.97 11.20 23.55
N GLU A 194 -10.57 11.42 22.30
CA GLU A 194 -9.42 12.23 21.95
C GLU A 194 -9.72 13.69 22.33
N GLY A 195 -9.09 14.15 23.42
CA GLY A 195 -9.28 15.49 23.96
C GLY A 195 -8.78 16.60 23.04
N PRO A 196 -8.91 17.88 23.44
CA PRO A 196 -8.39 18.98 22.64
C PRO A 196 -6.88 18.79 22.37
N LEU A 197 -6.50 18.78 21.09
CA LEU A 197 -5.12 18.53 20.62
C LEU A 197 -4.11 19.54 21.21
N HIS A 198 -4.59 20.73 21.57
CA HIS A 198 -3.80 21.78 22.18
C HIS A 198 -4.48 22.24 23.48
N GLU A 199 -3.73 22.19 24.58
CA GLU A 199 -4.17 22.70 25.88
C GLU A 199 -4.35 24.23 25.86
N GLU A 200 -3.60 24.92 24.98
CA GLU A 200 -3.60 26.37 24.81
C GLU A 200 -3.71 26.73 23.32
N ASN A 201 -4.50 27.77 23.00
CA ASN A 201 -4.67 28.31 21.65
C ASN A 201 -4.70 29.85 21.68
N ASP A 202 -3.62 30.43 22.19
CA ASP A 202 -3.50 31.89 22.42
C ASP A 202 -3.62 32.73 21.13
N TRP A 203 -3.34 32.10 19.99
CA TRP A 203 -3.34 32.74 18.67
C TRP A 203 -4.66 32.56 17.90
N GLY A 204 -5.67 31.93 18.53
CA GLY A 204 -6.99 31.75 17.93
C GLY A 204 -6.96 30.96 16.62
N ILE A 205 -6.03 30.00 16.49
CA ILE A 205 -5.86 29.20 15.28
C ILE A 205 -7.07 28.27 15.15
N GLU A 206 -7.80 28.38 14.05
CA GLU A 206 -8.95 27.56 13.74
C GLU A 206 -8.63 26.56 12.62
N VAL A 207 -9.16 25.33 12.75
CA VAL A 207 -9.13 24.34 11.68
C VAL A 207 -10.32 24.62 10.77
N VAL A 208 -10.09 25.30 9.66
CA VAL A 208 -11.11 25.50 8.63
C VAL A 208 -11.21 24.23 7.80
N ALA A 209 -12.43 23.71 7.62
CA ALA A 209 -12.65 22.60 6.69
C ALA A 209 -12.39 23.08 5.26
N GLU A 210 -11.46 22.43 4.55
CA GLU A 210 -11.26 22.70 3.13
C GLU A 210 -12.46 22.16 2.33
N ASP A 211 -13.42 23.03 2.02
CA ASP A 211 -14.43 22.76 1.00
C ASP A 211 -13.74 22.72 -0.37
N GLY A 212 -13.48 21.50 -0.85
CA GLY A 212 -12.64 21.23 -2.00
C GLY A 212 -13.03 21.97 -3.29
N ALA A 213 -12.13 22.81 -3.77
CA ALA A 213 -11.95 23.15 -5.18
C ALA A 213 -10.47 23.47 -5.48
N GLY A 214 -9.59 22.50 -5.25
CA GLY A 214 -8.17 22.58 -5.62
C GLY A 214 -7.44 21.31 -5.23
N GLY A 215 -7.20 20.42 -6.19
CA GLY A 215 -6.78 19.05 -5.92
C GLY A 215 -5.34 18.89 -5.42
N SER A 216 -5.16 18.03 -4.42
CA SER A 216 -4.33 16.83 -4.53
C SER A 216 -4.92 15.76 -3.61
N GLY A 217 -5.22 14.59 -4.17
CA GLY A 217 -6.09 13.61 -3.53
C GLY A 217 -5.42 12.78 -2.44
N ASN A 218 -6.13 12.62 -1.32
CA ASN A 218 -5.99 11.48 -0.42
C ASN A 218 -7.39 10.87 -0.21
N PRO A 219 -7.67 9.63 -0.65
CA PRO A 219 -9.00 9.06 -0.55
C PRO A 219 -9.12 8.33 0.80
N GLY A 220 -9.68 9.00 1.81
CA GLY A 220 -9.75 8.37 3.13
C GLY A 220 -10.54 9.09 4.21
N ALA A 221 -11.63 9.80 3.90
CA ALA A 221 -12.68 10.08 4.87
C ALA A 221 -13.92 10.64 4.15
N ALA A 222 -14.91 9.78 3.93
CA ALA A 222 -16.26 10.23 3.63
C ALA A 222 -17.08 10.13 4.92
N ALA A 223 -17.54 11.25 5.44
CA ALA A 223 -18.65 11.30 6.40
C ALA A 223 -19.59 12.45 6.00
N ALA A 224 -20.88 12.14 6.01
CA ALA A 224 -21.94 12.83 5.30
C ALA A 224 -22.80 13.72 6.23
N GLY A 225 -23.40 14.75 5.62
CA GLY A 225 -24.55 15.53 6.13
C GLY A 225 -24.16 16.67 7.07
N VAL A 226 -24.67 17.91 6.98
CA VAL A 226 -26.04 18.32 6.60
C VAL A 226 -26.04 19.83 6.23
N ALA A 227 -26.96 20.19 5.31
CA ALA A 227 -27.59 21.50 5.04
C ALA A 227 -26.86 22.56 4.16
N ALA A 228 -27.58 22.98 3.12
CA ALA A 228 -27.24 23.97 2.09
C ALA A 228 -27.27 25.44 2.59
N PRO A 229 -26.63 26.39 1.88
CA PRO A 229 -26.09 27.61 2.47
C PRO A 229 -27.07 28.78 2.48
N ALA A 230 -26.95 29.65 3.50
CA ALA A 230 -27.37 31.05 3.40
C ALA A 230 -26.15 31.88 3.00
N ALA A 231 -26.31 32.71 1.97
CA ALA A 231 -25.28 33.47 1.29
C ALA A 231 -24.32 34.23 2.23
N SER A 232 -23.02 33.90 2.18
CA SER A 232 -21.97 34.64 2.88
C SER A 232 -21.42 35.77 1.99
N ALA A 233 -21.45 36.98 2.54
CA ALA A 233 -20.75 38.15 2.01
C ALA A 233 -19.22 37.91 1.97
N ALA A 234 -18.54 38.54 1.02
CA ALA A 234 -17.08 38.46 0.83
C ALA A 234 -16.30 38.82 2.12
N PRO A 235 -15.23 38.08 2.47
CA PRO A 235 -14.44 38.40 3.65
C PRO A 235 -13.63 39.68 3.41
N ALA A 236 -13.72 40.62 4.34
CA ALA A 236 -12.94 41.84 4.34
C ALA A 236 -11.45 41.52 4.59
N ALA A 237 -10.57 42.19 3.84
CA ALA A 237 -9.12 42.06 3.96
C ALA A 237 -8.65 42.34 5.40
N GLN A 238 -7.98 41.38 6.01
CA GLN A 238 -7.31 41.56 7.30
C GLN A 238 -6.06 42.44 7.11
N ALA A 239 -5.94 43.50 7.92
CA ALA A 239 -4.78 44.37 7.89
C ALA A 239 -3.60 43.73 8.63
N LEU A 240 -2.46 43.60 7.94
CA LEU A 240 -1.22 43.08 8.54
C LEU A 240 -0.50 44.16 9.39
N PRO A 241 0.33 43.75 10.37
CA PRO A 241 1.18 44.68 11.15
C PRO A 241 2.22 45.40 10.28
N GLU A 242 2.68 46.57 10.72
CA GLU A 242 3.72 47.36 10.01
C GLU A 242 4.99 46.54 9.76
N GLY A 243 5.38 46.43 8.48
CA GLY A 243 6.62 45.77 8.03
C GLY A 243 6.44 44.33 7.52
N LEU A 244 5.20 43.81 7.45
CA LEU A 244 4.90 42.53 6.83
C LEU A 244 4.02 42.73 5.60
N ASP A 245 4.59 42.43 4.43
CA ASP A 245 3.87 42.40 3.16
C ASP A 245 3.71 40.95 2.68
N PHE A 246 2.57 40.63 2.09
CA PHE A 246 2.39 39.34 1.41
C PHE A 246 3.29 39.31 0.17
N GLY A 247 4.23 38.36 0.11
CA GLY A 247 5.14 38.17 -1.02
C GLY A 247 4.47 37.68 -2.32
N MET A 248 3.16 37.44 -2.31
CA MET A 248 2.37 37.13 -3.50
C MET A 248 1.11 38.00 -3.54
N PRO A 249 0.69 38.46 -4.73
CA PRO A 249 -0.52 39.26 -4.85
C PRO A 249 -1.73 38.47 -4.36
N VAL A 250 -2.46 39.07 -3.40
CA VAL A 250 -3.76 38.57 -2.95
C VAL A 250 -4.71 38.48 -4.14
N ALA A 251 -5.60 37.47 -4.10
CA ALA A 251 -6.49 37.09 -5.19
C ALA A 251 -7.13 38.32 -5.87
N GLY A 252 -6.64 38.62 -7.08
CA GLY A 252 -6.93 39.87 -7.79
C GLY A 252 -5.92 40.21 -8.89
N GLY A 253 -4.75 39.57 -8.89
CA GLY A 253 -3.68 39.81 -9.88
C GLY A 253 -2.67 40.84 -9.38
N VAL A 254 -1.59 41.03 -10.15
CA VAL A 254 -0.54 42.01 -9.85
C VAL A 254 -1.09 43.43 -10.03
N ASP A 255 -0.89 44.31 -9.05
CA ASP A 255 -1.35 45.69 -9.17
C ASP A 255 -0.63 46.43 -10.31
N ALA A 256 -1.31 47.42 -10.89
CA ALA A 256 -0.82 48.12 -12.07
C ALA A 256 0.50 48.91 -11.83
N ALA A 257 0.85 49.22 -10.58
CA ALA A 257 2.10 49.90 -10.27
C ALA A 257 3.26 48.89 -10.27
N THR A 258 3.08 47.72 -9.68
CA THR A 258 4.06 46.62 -9.70
C THR A 258 4.26 46.08 -11.12
N LEU A 259 3.20 45.94 -11.91
CA LEU A 259 3.29 45.50 -13.31
C LEU A 259 4.07 46.50 -14.18
N LYS A 260 4.07 47.79 -13.82
CA LYS A 260 4.82 48.83 -14.52
C LYS A 260 6.28 48.91 -14.06
N ALA A 261 6.57 48.53 -12.82
CA ALA A 261 7.91 48.57 -12.26
C ALA A 261 8.75 47.34 -12.65
N GLU A 262 8.13 46.15 -12.67
CA GLU A 262 8.84 44.88 -12.86
C GLU A 262 8.34 44.06 -14.06
N GLY A 263 7.33 44.55 -14.77
CA GLY A 263 6.85 43.91 -15.99
C GLY A 263 7.89 43.96 -17.10
N VAL A 264 8.12 42.81 -17.74
CA VAL A 264 8.94 42.73 -18.95
C VAL A 264 8.27 43.57 -20.05
N GLU A 265 8.98 44.57 -20.57
CA GLU A 265 8.47 45.42 -21.64
C GLU A 265 8.12 44.57 -22.88
N ALA A 266 6.97 44.86 -23.50
CA ALA A 266 6.59 44.20 -24.74
C ALA A 266 7.59 44.58 -25.84
N THR A 267 8.27 43.59 -26.39
CA THR A 267 9.16 43.77 -27.53
C THR A 267 8.36 43.69 -28.83
N ASP A 268 8.71 44.51 -29.82
CA ASP A 268 8.11 44.48 -31.17
C ASP A 268 8.48 43.22 -32.00
N ALA A 269 9.14 42.25 -31.37
CA ALA A 269 9.57 41.02 -32.04
C ALA A 269 8.37 40.10 -32.25
N SER A 270 8.15 39.68 -33.50
CA SER A 270 7.09 38.72 -33.80
C SER A 270 7.46 37.33 -33.25
N LEU A 271 6.46 36.48 -33.04
CA LEU A 271 6.68 35.09 -32.63
C LEU A 271 7.57 34.32 -33.62
N ASP A 272 7.52 34.69 -34.90
CA ASP A 272 8.37 34.11 -35.95
C ASP A 272 9.84 34.54 -35.81
N ASP A 273 10.11 35.78 -35.38
CA ASP A 273 11.48 36.27 -35.12
C ASP A 273 12.13 35.52 -33.94
N LEU A 274 11.34 35.30 -32.88
CA LEU A 274 11.76 34.53 -31.71
C LEU A 274 12.02 33.05 -32.06
N ALA A 275 11.18 32.44 -32.88
CA ALA A 275 11.37 31.07 -33.36
C ALA A 275 12.63 30.93 -34.24
N GLY A 276 12.91 31.93 -35.09
CA GLY A 276 14.13 31.98 -35.90
C GLY A 276 15.41 32.09 -35.06
N MET A 277 15.39 32.92 -34.01
CA MET A 277 16.50 33.04 -33.07
C MET A 277 16.77 31.73 -32.31
N LEU A 278 15.72 31.03 -31.89
CA LEU A 278 15.82 29.75 -31.18
C LEU A 278 16.38 28.64 -32.07
N ALA A 279 15.99 28.61 -33.35
CA ALA A 279 16.56 27.71 -34.35
C ALA A 279 18.06 27.96 -34.58
N SER A 280 18.48 29.23 -34.62
CA SER A 280 19.89 29.61 -34.82
C SER A 280 20.81 29.18 -33.66
N LEU A 281 20.29 29.13 -32.44
CA LEU A 281 21.01 28.65 -31.25
C LEU A 281 21.16 27.12 -31.23
N SER A 282 20.19 26.39 -31.80
CA SER A 282 20.19 24.93 -31.84
C SER A 282 21.06 24.30 -32.94
N GLY A 283 21.52 25.10 -33.92
CA GLY A 283 22.32 24.63 -35.05
C GLY A 283 23.84 24.63 -34.81
N GLY A 284 24.31 24.93 -33.60
CA GLY A 284 25.70 25.23 -33.29
C GLY A 284 26.46 24.16 -32.50
N THR A 285 26.28 22.87 -32.78
CA THR A 285 27.24 21.83 -32.38
C THR A 285 27.28 20.71 -33.42
N SER A 286 28.17 20.86 -34.40
CA SER A 286 28.80 19.73 -35.11
C SER A 286 30.17 19.51 -34.51
#